data_AF-A0A0C2N397-F1
#
_entry.id   AF-A0A0C2N397-F1
#
_cell.length_a   1.000
_cell.length_b   1.000
_cell.length_c   1.000
_cell.angle_alpha   90.00
_cell.angle_beta   90.00
_cell.angle_gamma   90.00
#
_symmetry.space_group_name_H-M   'P 1'
#
loop_
_entity.id
_entity.type
_entity.pdbx_description
1 polymer ?
#
loop_
_entity_poly.entity_id
_entity_poly.type
_entity_poly.pdbx_seq_one_letter_code
_entity_poly.pdbx_strand_id
1 'polypeptide(L)'
;MKEVQLSGKIVKASMSGNRAKILNASQQSILCDIFEDDCSLTLEQLSARFFRETNIRISKNTVARYLKEYNYSFKKIKFIPELGNIASTIQERHEYVIKYLEYSASY
;
A
#
# COMPACT_ATOMS: atom_id res chain seq x y z
N MET A 1 2.76 -42.60 -17.08
CA MET A 1 2.70 -41.17 -17.45
C MET A 1 2.90 -41.08 -18.96
N LYS A 2 1.99 -40.44 -19.70
CA LYS A 2 2.11 -40.32 -21.16
C LYS A 2 2.63 -38.93 -21.49
N GLU A 3 3.89 -38.87 -21.91
CA GLU A 3 4.54 -37.67 -22.42
C GLU A 3 4.16 -37.51 -23.89
N VAL A 4 3.51 -36.40 -24.24
CA VAL A 4 3.17 -36.07 -25.63
C VAL A 4 4.30 -35.20 -26.17
N GLN A 5 5.06 -35.73 -27.12
CA GLN A 5 6.11 -35.00 -27.82
C GLN A 5 5.49 -34.10 -28.90
N LEU A 6 5.37 -32.81 -28.61
CA LEU A 6 5.16 -31.78 -29.63
C LEU A 6 6.44 -30.97 -29.73
N SER A 7 7.18 -31.16 -30.84
CA SER A 7 8.29 -30.28 -31.27
C SER A 7 9.48 -30.15 -30.30
N GLY A 8 10.02 -31.26 -29.79
CA GLY A 8 11.38 -31.30 -29.20
C GLY A 8 11.64 -30.44 -27.96
N LYS A 9 10.61 -29.82 -27.37
CA LYS A 9 10.70 -29.09 -26.11
C LYS A 9 9.89 -29.81 -25.05
N ILE A 10 10.56 -30.25 -23.99
CA ILE A 10 9.91 -30.73 -22.77
C ILE A 10 9.29 -29.52 -22.08
N VAL A 11 8.03 -29.22 -22.39
CA VAL A 11 7.26 -28.20 -21.67
C VAL A 11 6.58 -28.90 -20.51
N LYS A 12 6.87 -28.49 -19.27
CA LYS A 12 6.10 -28.93 -18.11
C LYS A 12 4.63 -28.63 -18.37
N ALA A 13 3.74 -29.59 -18.15
CA ALA A 13 2.31 -29.36 -18.20
C ALA A 13 1.98 -28.12 -17.37
N SER A 14 1.22 -27.17 -17.94
CA SER A 14 0.77 -25.99 -17.22
C SER A 14 0.04 -26.46 -15.96
N MET A 15 0.54 -26.08 -14.78
CA MET A 15 -0.09 -26.41 -13.50
C MET A 15 -1.52 -25.89 -13.53
N SER A 16 -2.48 -26.78 -13.74
CA SER A 16 -3.90 -26.47 -13.69
C SER A 16 -4.24 -26.02 -12.28
N GLY A 17 -4.67 -24.77 -12.12
CA GLY A 17 -5.03 -24.25 -10.80
C GLY A 17 -5.10 -22.72 -10.63
N ASN A 18 -5.15 -21.92 -11.70
CA ASN A 18 -5.44 -20.49 -11.53
C ASN A 18 -6.96 -20.28 -11.45
N ARG A 19 -7.54 -20.45 -10.25
CA ARG A 19 -8.89 -19.91 -9.99
C ARG A 19 -8.87 -18.41 -10.26
N ALA A 20 -9.88 -17.92 -10.97
CA ALA A 20 -10.05 -16.50 -11.21
C ALA A 20 -9.99 -15.72 -9.88
N LYS A 21 -9.28 -14.59 -9.88
CA LYS A 21 -9.21 -13.72 -8.71
C LYS A 21 -10.62 -13.26 -8.34
N ILE A 22 -10.88 -13.17 -7.04
CA ILE A 22 -12.18 -12.73 -6.49
C ILE A 22 -12.49 -11.28 -6.90
N LEU A 23 -11.46 -10.45 -7.03
CA LEU A 23 -11.58 -9.04 -7.39
C LEU A 23 -11.05 -8.81 -8.80
N ASN A 24 -11.80 -8.04 -9.59
CA ASN A 24 -11.34 -7.53 -10.88
C ASN A 24 -10.36 -6.35 -10.68
N ALA A 25 -9.72 -5.91 -11.76
CA ALA A 25 -8.71 -4.84 -11.69
C ALA A 25 -9.27 -3.51 -11.15
N SER A 26 -10.51 -3.14 -11.50
CA SER A 26 -11.14 -1.92 -11.00
C SER A 26 -11.42 -1.97 -9.50
N GLN A 27 -11.86 -3.12 -8.98
CA GLN A 27 -12.06 -3.33 -7.54
C GLN A 27 -10.74 -3.33 -6.77
N GLN A 28 -9.67 -3.84 -7.37
CA GLN A 28 -8.34 -3.76 -6.78
C GLN A 28 -7.88 -2.30 -6.69
N SER A 29 -8.15 -1.47 -7.71
CA SER A 29 -7.88 -0.03 -7.66
C SER A 29 -8.62 0.65 -6.52
N ILE A 30 -9.92 0.42 -6.39
CA ILE A 30 -10.74 1.01 -5.31
C ILE A 30 -10.18 0.64 -3.93
N LEU A 31 -9.77 -0.62 -3.73
CA LEU A 31 -9.15 -1.04 -2.47
C LEU A 31 -7.83 -0.30 -2.20
N CYS A 32 -7.06 0.00 -3.23
CA CYS A 32 -5.83 0.80 -3.12
C CYS A 32 -6.14 2.25 -2.81
N ASP A 33 -7.10 2.86 -3.50
CA ASP A 33 -7.52 4.26 -3.29
C ASP A 33 -7.99 4.47 -1.84
N ILE A 34 -8.79 3.54 -1.31
CA ILE A 34 -9.23 3.55 0.10
C ILE A 34 -8.03 3.49 1.07
N PHE A 35 -7.03 2.67 0.76
CA PHE A 35 -5.85 2.51 1.60
C PHE A 35 -4.89 3.70 1.51
N GLU A 36 -4.75 4.32 0.33
CA GLU A 36 -3.94 5.52 0.14
C GLU A 36 -4.57 6.76 0.80
N ASP A 37 -5.90 6.84 0.82
CA ASP A 37 -6.65 7.89 1.52
C ASP A 37 -6.45 7.82 3.05
N ASP A 38 -6.51 6.62 3.64
CA ASP A 38 -6.25 6.41 5.06
C ASP A 38 -5.53 5.07 5.34
N CYS A 39 -4.21 5.15 5.39
CA CYS A 39 -3.34 4.00 5.67
C CYS A 39 -3.30 3.59 7.16
N SER A 40 -3.97 4.33 8.05
CA SER A 40 -4.07 3.99 9.48
C SER A 40 -5.16 2.95 9.76
N LEU A 41 -6.04 2.69 8.79
CA LEU A 41 -7.13 1.75 8.91
C LEU A 41 -6.63 0.31 9.09
N THR A 42 -7.26 -0.39 10.03
CA THR A 42 -7.07 -1.84 10.19
C THR A 42 -7.64 -2.61 8.99
N LEU A 43 -7.17 -3.84 8.78
CA LEU A 43 -7.67 -4.71 7.71
C LEU A 43 -9.20 -4.97 7.79
N GLU A 44 -9.76 -4.98 8.99
CA GLU A 44 -11.20 -5.16 9.20
C GLU A 44 -11.98 -3.89 8.82
N GLN A 45 -11.45 -2.71 9.16
CA GLN A 45 -12.02 -1.43 8.75
C GLN A 45 -11.92 -1.23 7.23
N LEU A 46 -10.80 -1.60 6.61
CA LEU A 46 -10.63 -1.58 5.16
C LEU A 46 -11.64 -2.47 4.45
N SER A 47 -11.85 -3.70 4.95
CA SER A 47 -12.88 -4.61 4.43
C SER A 47 -14.29 -4.00 4.55
N ALA A 48 -14.60 -3.39 5.69
CA ALA A 48 -15.89 -2.75 5.92
C ALA A 48 -16.10 -1.52 5.01
N ARG A 49 -15.08 -0.68 4.83
CA ARG A 49 -15.12 0.49 3.94
C ARG A 49 -15.24 0.07 2.48
N PHE A 50 -14.44 -0.90 2.05
CA PHE A 50 -14.55 -1.49 0.71
C PHE A 50 -15.96 -2.04 0.43
N PHE A 51 -16.54 -2.75 1.39
CA PHE A 51 -17.91 -3.24 1.26
C PHE A 51 -18.93 -2.12 1.07
N ARG A 52 -18.77 -0.97 1.76
CA ARG A 52 -19.67 0.18 1.58
C ARG A 52 -19.57 0.79 0.18
N GLU A 53 -18.39 0.81 -0.41
CA GLU A 53 -18.16 1.43 -1.72
C GLU A 53 -18.51 0.52 -2.90
N THR A 54 -18.23 -0.78 -2.80
CA THR A 54 -18.38 -1.72 -3.92
C THR A 54 -19.48 -2.75 -3.73
N ASN A 55 -20.10 -2.82 -2.55
CA ASN A 55 -21.08 -3.83 -2.14
C ASN A 55 -20.54 -5.29 -2.25
N ILE A 56 -19.23 -5.48 -2.17
CA ILE A 56 -18.57 -6.79 -2.28
C ILE A 56 -17.90 -7.14 -0.97
N ARG A 57 -18.27 -8.30 -0.43
CA ARG A 57 -17.75 -8.75 0.85
C ARG A 57 -16.44 -9.51 0.66
N ILE A 58 -15.37 -8.99 1.26
CA ILE A 58 -14.06 -9.62 1.27
C ILE A 58 -13.59 -9.87 2.70
N SER A 59 -12.90 -10.99 2.94
CA SER A 59 -12.31 -11.26 4.24
C SER A 59 -11.08 -10.38 4.49
N LYS A 60 -10.72 -10.16 5.76
CA LYS A 60 -9.47 -9.46 6.11
C LYS A 60 -8.22 -10.11 5.52
N ASN A 61 -8.21 -11.44 5.40
CA ASN A 61 -7.11 -12.18 4.78
C ASN A 61 -7.03 -11.91 3.27
N THR A 62 -8.18 -11.73 2.62
CA THR A 62 -8.25 -11.33 1.21
C THR A 62 -7.68 -9.94 1.01
N VAL A 63 -8.06 -8.98 1.87
CA VAL A 63 -7.46 -7.63 1.88
C VAL A 63 -5.94 -7.74 2.04
N ALA A 64 -5.46 -8.39 3.10
CA ALA A 64 -4.02 -8.55 3.36
C ALA A 64 -3.25 -9.15 2.19
N ARG A 65 -3.84 -10.14 1.49
CA ARG A 65 -3.23 -10.74 0.29
C ARG A 65 -3.12 -9.73 -0.85
N TYR A 66 -4.17 -8.98 -1.14
CA TYR A 66 -4.15 -7.96 -2.20
C TYR A 66 -3.19 -6.84 -1.88
N LEU A 67 -3.18 -6.36 -0.63
CA LEU A 67 -2.22 -5.38 -0.16
C LEU A 67 -0.79 -5.93 -0.35
N LYS A 68 -0.50 -7.16 0.06
CA LYS A 68 0.84 -7.76 -0.11
C LYS A 68 1.27 -7.94 -1.57
N GLU A 69 0.35 -8.28 -2.47
CA GLU A 69 0.62 -8.38 -3.91
C GLU A 69 0.90 -7.01 -4.54
N TYR A 70 0.36 -5.94 -3.95
CA TYR A 70 0.67 -4.59 -4.35
C TYR A 70 2.11 -4.26 -3.93
N ASN A 71 2.94 -3.89 -4.90
CA ASN A 71 4.28 -3.38 -4.63
C ASN A 71 4.15 -1.97 -4.06
N TYR A 72 3.89 -1.88 -2.76
CA TYR A 72 3.92 -0.61 -2.05
C TYR A 72 5.30 0.01 -2.22
N SER A 73 5.36 1.14 -2.94
CA SER A 73 6.21 2.22 -2.46
C SER A 73 5.58 2.65 -1.14
N PHE A 74 5.95 1.99 -0.04
CA PHE A 74 5.63 2.48 1.29
C PHE A 74 6.22 3.89 1.37
N LYS A 75 5.45 4.91 1.01
CA LYS A 75 5.72 6.28 1.40
C LYS A 75 5.59 6.24 2.92
N LYS A 76 6.75 6.07 3.55
CA LYS A 76 6.97 5.92 4.99
C LYS A 76 5.89 6.68 5.75
N ILE A 77 5.01 5.96 6.43
CA ILE A 77 4.25 6.52 7.54
C ILE A 77 5.32 6.96 8.54
N LYS A 78 5.74 8.22 8.46
CA LYS A 78 6.56 8.81 9.50
C LYS A 78 5.59 9.07 10.62
N PHE A 79 5.75 8.35 11.72
CA PHE A 79 5.13 8.74 12.98
C PHE A 79 5.65 10.15 13.31
N ILE A 80 4.81 11.16 13.12
CA ILE A 80 5.10 12.54 13.50
C ILE A 80 4.38 12.74 14.83
N PRO A 81 5.08 12.91 15.96
CA PRO A 81 4.45 13.23 17.23
C PRO A 81 3.65 14.53 17.11
N GLU A 82 2.36 14.52 17.44
CA GLU A 82 1.48 15.70 17.33
C GLU A 82 2.02 16.91 18.11
N LEU A 83 2.59 16.66 19.31
CA LEU A 83 3.25 17.68 20.15
C LEU A 83 4.41 18.40 19.43
N GLY A 84 5.03 17.77 18.44
CA GLY A 84 6.15 18.32 17.68
C GLY A 84 5.75 19.13 16.44
N ASN A 85 4.46 19.22 16.11
CA ASN A 85 3.98 19.81 14.85
C ASN A 85 2.86 20.84 15.07
N ILE A 86 2.81 21.46 16.24
CA ILE A 86 2.00 22.65 16.48
C ILE A 86 2.62 23.81 15.69
N ALA A 87 1.78 24.72 15.16
CA ALA A 87 2.23 25.84 14.32
C ALA A 87 3.37 26.66 14.96
N SER A 88 3.32 26.86 16.28
CA SER A 88 4.40 27.53 17.04
C SER A 88 5.72 26.78 16.96
N THR A 89 5.72 25.47 17.22
CA THR A 89 6.94 24.64 17.21
C THR A 89 7.53 24.49 15.80
N ILE A 90 6.69 24.51 14.77
CA ILE A 90 7.14 24.53 13.36
C ILE A 90 7.86 25.85 13.06
N GLN A 91 7.27 26.97 13.49
CA GLN A 91 7.84 28.30 13.30
C GLN A 91 9.17 28.46 14.05
N GLU A 92 9.24 28.05 15.31
CA GLU A 92 10.47 28.09 16.11
C GLU A 92 11.61 27.29 15.47
N ARG A 93 11.31 26.09 14.93
CA ARG A 93 12.31 25.29 14.21
C ARG A 93 12.77 25.98 12.93
N HIS A 94 11.86 26.60 12.20
CA HIS A 94 12.18 27.32 10.97
C HIS A 94 13.10 28.51 11.26
N GLU A 95 12.78 29.31 12.28
CA GLU A 95 13.59 30.46 12.72
C GLU A 95 14.96 30.04 13.23
N TYR A 96 15.04 28.97 14.01
CA TYR A 96 16.32 28.42 14.46
C TYR A 96 17.22 28.02 13.29
N VAL A 97 16.69 27.32 12.28
CA VAL A 97 17.45 26.88 11.12
C VAL A 97 17.96 28.08 10.31
N ILE A 98 17.13 29.10 10.07
CA ILE A 98 17.55 30.33 9.39
C ILE A 98 18.71 30.98 10.13
N LYS A 99 18.56 31.20 11.44
CA LYS A 99 19.57 31.85 12.27
C LYS A 99 20.88 31.06 12.32
N TYR A 100 20.79 29.73 12.38
CA TYR A 100 21.96 28.85 12.34
C TYR A 100 22.70 28.95 11.00
N LEU A 101 21.97 28.95 9.89
CA LEU A 101 22.55 29.06 8.55
C LEU A 101 23.26 30.41 8.36
N GLU A 102 22.64 31.51 8.78
CA GLU A 102 23.24 32.85 8.76
C GLU A 102 24.54 32.91 9.56
N TYR A 103 24.54 32.35 10.79
CA TYR A 103 25.73 32.27 11.62
C TYR A 103 26.83 31.41 10.95
N SER A 104 26.46 30.27 10.38
CA SER A 104 27.40 29.35 9.73
C SER A 104 28.00 29.88 8.43
N ALA A 105 27.30 30.79 7.74
CA ALA A 105 27.75 31.43 6.51
C ALA A 105 28.58 32.71 6.77
N SER A 106 28.63 33.18 8.02
CA SER A 106 29.39 34.36 8.45
C SER A 106 30.82 34.02 8.92
N TYR A 107 31.24 32.76 8.79
CA TYR A 107 32.60 32.25 8.99
C TYR A 107 33.12 31.63 7.69
#